data_AF-A0A9D4MHD1-F1
#
_entry.id   AF-A0A9D4MHD1-F1
#
_cell.length_a   1.000
_cell.length_b   1.000
_cell.length_c   1.000
_cell.angle_alpha   90.00
_cell.angle_beta   90.00
_cell.angle_gamma   90.00
#
_symmetry.space_group_name_H-M   'P 1'
#
loop_
_entity.id
_entity.type
_entity.pdbx_description
1 polymer ?
#
loop_
_entity_poly.entity_id
_entity_poly.type
_entity_poly.pdbx_seq_one_letter_code
_entity_poly.pdbx_strand_id
1 'polypeptide(L)'
;MEFMSRNDNSRQNPEKKEKLKFKGKTHQTRTLNDYLKNLHRKYIGENPDVKLSFASFCRIRPNYIKLTSFTAWSSCLCTKHQHVAVCLKALKSSGLDIPFNPETVIKEESHMGAVRMNMTGKLKYSQWKRVTVGDKGRTAEQGW
;
A
#
# COMPACT_ATOMS: atom_id res chain seq x y z
N MET A 1 -20.15 12.31 3.27
CA MET A 1 -18.73 11.93 3.32
C MET A 1 -18.51 10.52 3.88
N GLU A 2 -19.47 9.64 3.66
CA GLU A 2 -19.46 8.28 4.15
C GLU A 2 -18.38 7.41 3.48
N PHE A 3 -18.01 7.75 2.24
CA PHE A 3 -16.96 7.07 1.48
C PHE A 3 -15.64 6.93 2.25
N MET A 4 -15.13 8.02 2.82
CA MET A 4 -13.84 7.99 3.53
C MET A 4 -13.91 7.22 4.86
N SER A 5 -15.09 7.13 5.49
CA SER A 5 -15.30 6.40 6.74
C SER A 5 -15.53 4.90 6.56
N ARG A 6 -15.73 4.40 5.33
CA ARG A 6 -15.86 2.96 5.07
C ARG A 6 -14.57 2.21 5.45
N ASN A 7 -14.71 0.98 5.93
CA ASN A 7 -13.59 0.18 6.44
C ASN A 7 -12.53 -0.18 5.38
N ASP A 8 -12.94 -0.24 4.11
CA ASP A 8 -12.04 -0.43 2.97
C ASP A 8 -11.14 0.81 2.73
N ASN A 9 -11.67 2.00 2.99
CA ASN A 9 -10.97 3.27 2.73
C ASN A 9 -10.22 3.83 3.96
N SER A 10 -10.64 3.49 5.18
CA SER A 10 -9.96 3.86 6.42
C SER A 10 -10.10 2.84 7.53
N ARG A 11 -9.04 2.73 8.34
CA ARG A 11 -9.03 1.92 9.57
C ARG A 11 -9.23 2.79 10.80
N GLN A 12 -9.98 2.27 11.77
CA GLN A 12 -10.18 2.92 13.05
C GLN A 12 -8.94 2.73 13.93
N ASN A 13 -8.47 3.80 14.57
CA ASN A 13 -7.27 3.71 15.40
C ASN A 13 -7.61 3.07 16.75
N PRO A 14 -6.75 2.19 17.30
CA PRO A 14 -7.07 1.38 18.48
C PRO A 14 -7.15 2.17 19.79
N GLU A 15 -6.63 3.39 19.86
CA GLU A 15 -6.50 4.13 21.12
C GLU A 15 -7.82 4.78 21.60
N LYS A 16 -8.21 4.51 22.85
CA LYS A 16 -9.33 5.18 23.54
C LYS A 16 -9.15 6.71 23.66
N LYS A 17 -7.91 7.22 23.55
CA LYS A 17 -7.55 8.64 23.67
C LYS A 17 -7.73 9.43 22.37
N GLU A 18 -7.84 8.78 21.22
CA GLU A 18 -7.99 9.50 19.96
C GLU A 18 -9.47 9.68 19.58
N LYS A 19 -10.15 10.53 20.35
CA LYS A 19 -11.53 10.95 20.05
C LYS A 19 -11.53 12.44 19.71
N LEU A 20 -12.02 12.78 18.53
CA LEU A 20 -12.15 14.17 18.08
C LEU A 20 -13.63 14.54 17.98
N LYS A 21 -13.98 15.73 18.47
CA LYS A 21 -15.31 16.29 18.27
C LYS A 21 -15.39 16.93 16.88
N PHE A 22 -16.35 16.50 16.08
CA PHE A 22 -16.63 17.09 14.77
C PHE A 22 -18.15 17.28 14.63
N LYS A 23 -18.58 18.50 14.31
CA LYS A 23 -20.00 18.87 14.21
C LYS A 23 -20.84 18.45 15.44
N GLY A 24 -20.30 18.68 16.64
CA GLY A 24 -20.98 18.37 17.90
C GLY A 24 -21.01 16.89 18.31
N LYS A 25 -20.53 15.97 17.45
CA LYS A 25 -20.44 14.54 17.76
C LYS A 25 -19.00 14.10 18.01
N THR A 26 -18.81 13.21 18.98
CA THR A 26 -17.50 12.62 19.27
C THR A 26 -17.26 11.45 18.32
N HIS A 27 -16.23 11.55 17.49
CA HIS A 27 -15.82 10.52 16.54
C HIS A 27 -14.47 9.92 16.97
N GLN A 28 -14.33 8.61 16.85
CA GLN A 28 -13.03 7.96 16.95
C GLN A 28 -12.21 8.27 15.70
N THR A 29 -10.92 8.54 15.88
CA THR A 29 -10.05 8.83 14.75
C THR A 29 -9.89 7.62 13.85
N ARG A 30 -9.74 7.91 12.56
CA ARG A 30 -9.49 6.91 11.53
C ARG A 30 -8.29 7.34 10.72
N THR A 31 -7.48 6.39 10.28
CA THR A 31 -6.37 6.63 9.35
C THR A 31 -6.77 6.09 7.98
N LEU A 32 -6.56 6.87 6.93
CA LEU A 32 -6.80 6.40 5.55
C LEU A 32 -5.91 5.19 5.24
N ASN A 33 -6.42 4.25 4.45
CA ASN A 33 -5.64 3.08 4.04
C ASN A 33 -4.74 3.39 2.82
N ASP A 34 -5.03 4.46 2.08
CA ASP A 34 -4.32 4.86 0.86
C ASP A 34 -4.21 6.38 0.76
N TYR A 35 -3.40 6.87 -0.18
CA TYR A 35 -3.27 8.28 -0.50
C TYR A 35 -4.60 8.88 -0.96
N LEU A 36 -4.85 10.14 -0.58
CA LEU A 36 -6.05 10.86 -1.02
C LEU A 36 -6.21 10.87 -2.54
N LYS A 37 -5.11 10.91 -3.30
CA LYS A 37 -5.15 10.88 -4.77
C LYS A 37 -5.72 9.58 -5.31
N ASN A 38 -5.36 8.45 -4.70
CA ASN A 38 -5.87 7.13 -5.08
C ASN A 38 -7.32 6.97 -4.68
N LEU A 39 -7.69 7.42 -3.48
CA LEU A 39 -9.07 7.42 -3.00
C LEU A 39 -9.97 8.34 -3.82
N HIS A 40 -9.46 9.48 -4.30
CA HIS A 40 -10.20 10.36 -5.22
C HIS A 40 -10.50 9.66 -6.54
N ARG A 41 -9.50 8.99 -7.14
CA ARG A 41 -9.72 8.20 -8.36
C ARG A 41 -10.76 7.10 -8.14
N LYS A 42 -10.70 6.38 -7.01
CA LYS A 42 -11.69 5.38 -6.64
C LYS A 42 -13.09 6.00 -6.48
N TYR A 43 -13.18 7.16 -5.83
CA TYR A 43 -14.43 7.88 -5.62
C TYR A 43 -15.11 8.29 -6.94
N ILE A 44 -14.35 8.82 -7.89
CA ILE A 44 -14.88 9.17 -9.23
C ILE A 44 -15.28 7.91 -10.01
N GLY A 45 -14.54 6.82 -9.87
CA GLY A 45 -14.90 5.53 -10.48
C GLY A 45 -16.21 4.94 -9.94
N GLU A 46 -16.48 5.09 -8.64
CA GLU A 46 -17.74 4.64 -8.02
C GLU A 46 -18.92 5.59 -8.27
N ASN A 47 -18.64 6.87 -8.58
CA ASN A 47 -19.65 7.92 -8.73
C ASN A 47 -19.37 8.71 -10.02
N PRO A 48 -19.60 8.10 -11.20
CA PRO A 48 -19.26 8.72 -12.49
C PRO A 48 -20.01 10.04 -12.74
N ASP A 49 -21.19 10.21 -12.16
CA ASP A 49 -22.01 11.42 -12.31
C ASP A 49 -21.48 12.61 -11.49
N VAL A 50 -20.60 12.35 -10.52
CA VAL A 50 -20.09 13.37 -9.59
C VAL A 50 -18.78 13.96 -10.10
N LYS A 51 -18.84 15.20 -10.59
CA LYS A 51 -17.65 15.98 -10.98
C LYS A 51 -17.03 16.67 -9.76
N LEU A 52 -16.22 15.91 -9.01
CA LEU A 52 -15.49 16.45 -7.87
C LEU A 52 -14.00 16.57 -8.19
N SER A 53 -13.42 17.77 -8.07
CA SER A 53 -11.98 17.96 -8.24
C SER A 53 -11.19 17.37 -7.05
N PHE A 54 -9.92 17.03 -7.28
CA PHE A 54 -9.05 16.53 -6.22
C PHE A 54 -8.91 17.54 -5.07
N ALA A 55 -8.77 18.84 -5.38
CA ALA A 55 -8.67 19.89 -4.37
C ALA A 55 -9.93 19.98 -3.50
N SER A 56 -11.11 19.92 -4.12
CA SER A 56 -12.38 19.87 -3.39
C SER A 56 -12.51 18.59 -2.56
N PHE A 57 -12.09 17.44 -3.09
CA PHE A 57 -12.05 16.18 -2.36
C PHE A 57 -11.16 16.24 -1.11
N CYS A 58 -10.01 16.91 -1.18
CA CYS A 58 -9.14 17.13 -0.03
C CYS A 58 -9.79 18.03 1.03
N ARG A 59 -10.50 19.08 0.61
CA ARG A 59 -11.16 20.04 1.52
C ARG A 59 -12.35 19.46 2.25
N ILE A 60 -13.09 18.56 1.61
CA ILE A 60 -14.24 17.95 2.28
C ILE A 60 -13.77 17.08 3.45
N ARG A 61 -12.62 16.39 3.37
CA ARG A 61 -12.13 15.42 4.37
C ARG A 61 -12.39 15.88 5.82
N PRO A 62 -13.11 15.09 6.65
CA PRO A 62 -13.36 15.43 8.04
C PRO A 62 -12.07 15.41 8.87
N ASN A 63 -12.00 16.26 9.90
CA ASN A 63 -10.81 16.39 10.75
C ASN A 63 -10.45 15.11 11.53
N TYR A 64 -11.42 14.24 11.81
CA TYR A 64 -11.18 12.96 12.50
C TYR A 64 -10.60 11.87 11.58
N ILE A 65 -10.49 12.13 10.27
CA ILE A 65 -9.84 11.24 9.31
C ILE A 65 -8.43 11.76 9.05
N LYS A 66 -7.45 11.06 9.64
CA LYS A 66 -6.03 11.35 9.50
C LYS A 66 -5.52 10.85 8.14
N LEU A 67 -4.59 11.61 7.58
CA LEU A 67 -3.84 11.16 6.41
C LEU A 67 -3.05 9.90 6.76
N THR A 68 -2.95 9.00 5.80
CA THR A 68 -1.93 7.97 5.86
C THR A 68 -0.56 8.65 5.81
N SER A 69 0.26 8.40 6.83
CA SER A 69 1.65 8.79 6.85
C SER A 69 2.46 7.53 6.56
N PHE A 70 2.79 7.33 5.29
CA PHE A 70 3.63 6.19 4.90
C PHE A 70 5.08 6.37 5.33
N THR A 71 5.52 7.53 5.82
CA THR A 71 6.85 7.68 6.43
C THR A 71 7.00 6.86 7.73
N ALA A 72 5.90 6.47 8.38
CA ALA A 72 5.91 5.50 9.48
C ALA A 72 5.67 4.04 9.02
N TRP A 73 5.43 3.82 7.73
CA TRP A 73 5.29 2.50 7.11
C TRP A 73 6.49 2.26 6.22
N SER A 74 7.38 1.36 6.60
CA SER A 74 8.65 1.12 5.91
C SER A 74 8.53 0.50 4.50
N SER A 75 7.41 0.65 3.77
CA SER A 75 7.29 0.36 2.33
C SER A 75 5.91 0.73 1.77
N CYS A 76 5.81 1.15 0.49
CA CYS A 76 4.52 1.12 -0.21
C CYS A 76 4.01 -0.32 -0.44
N LEU A 77 2.68 -0.52 -0.47
CA LEU A 77 2.03 -1.80 -0.86
C LEU A 77 2.10 -2.08 -2.38
N CYS A 78 2.88 -1.30 -3.10
CA CYS A 78 3.14 -1.48 -4.52
C CYS A 78 3.89 -2.81 -4.73
N THR A 79 3.62 -3.46 -5.87
CA THR A 79 4.27 -4.73 -6.23
C THR A 79 5.80 -4.65 -6.21
N LYS A 80 6.38 -3.49 -6.56
CA LYS A 80 7.83 -3.24 -6.53
C LYS A 80 8.41 -3.40 -5.11
N HIS A 81 7.87 -2.69 -4.12
CA HIS A 81 8.35 -2.78 -2.74
C HIS A 81 8.00 -4.10 -2.07
N GLN A 82 6.89 -4.75 -2.46
CA GLN A 82 6.58 -6.11 -2.03
C GLN A 82 7.64 -7.10 -2.54
N HIS A 83 8.02 -7.04 -3.82
CA HIS A 83 9.05 -7.90 -4.39
C HIS A 83 10.40 -7.69 -3.68
N VAL A 84 10.81 -6.43 -3.45
CA VAL A 84 12.05 -6.11 -2.76
C VAL A 84 12.02 -6.59 -1.30
N ALA A 85 10.91 -6.43 -0.59
CA ALA A 85 10.75 -6.94 0.77
C ALA A 85 10.89 -8.48 0.84
N VAL A 86 10.38 -9.21 -0.16
CA VAL A 86 10.55 -10.66 -0.27
C VAL A 86 12.02 -11.03 -0.51
N CYS A 87 12.70 -10.32 -1.43
CA CYS A 87 14.12 -10.54 -1.69
C CYS A 87 14.98 -10.27 -0.44
N LEU A 88 14.73 -9.17 0.28
CA LEU A 88 15.49 -8.83 1.50
C LEU A 88 15.29 -9.86 2.62
N LYS A 89 14.10 -10.44 2.75
CA LYS A 89 13.85 -11.55 3.68
C LYS A 89 14.68 -12.78 3.31
N ALA A 90 14.72 -13.16 2.03
CA ALA A 90 15.49 -14.32 1.58
C ALA A 90 17.01 -14.12 1.80
N LEU A 91 17.52 -12.92 1.54
CA LEU A 91 18.93 -12.59 1.74
C LEU A 91 19.32 -12.61 3.23
N LYS A 92 18.45 -12.08 4.11
CA LYS A 92 18.63 -12.17 5.57
C LYS A 92 18.64 -13.61 6.07
N SER A 93 17.74 -14.46 5.55
CA SER A 93 17.74 -15.90 5.85
C SER A 93 19.00 -16.61 5.34
N SER A 94 19.71 -16.03 4.37
CA SER A 94 20.99 -16.54 3.86
C SER A 94 22.20 -16.01 4.64
N GLY A 95 21.98 -15.27 5.73
CA GLY A 95 23.04 -14.76 6.62
C GLY A 95 23.71 -13.46 6.15
N LEU A 96 23.15 -12.77 5.15
CA LEU A 96 23.68 -11.49 4.70
C LEU A 96 23.11 -10.33 5.52
N ASP A 97 24.00 -9.49 6.05
CA ASP A 97 23.62 -8.27 6.77
C ASP A 97 23.35 -7.14 5.76
N ILE A 98 22.06 -6.87 5.51
CA ILE A 98 21.58 -5.92 4.51
C ILE A 98 20.51 -5.03 5.15
N PRO A 99 20.46 -3.72 4.84
CA PRO A 99 19.38 -2.85 5.28
C PRO A 99 18.01 -3.42 4.87
N PHE A 100 17.18 -3.73 5.87
CA PHE A 100 15.90 -4.42 5.68
C PHE A 100 14.80 -3.51 5.11
N ASN A 101 15.07 -2.22 4.91
CA ASN A 101 14.11 -1.26 4.41
C ASN A 101 14.04 -1.32 2.87
N PRO A 102 12.92 -1.75 2.26
CA PRO A 102 12.76 -1.75 0.81
C PRO A 102 12.94 -0.36 0.19
N GLU A 103 12.60 0.72 0.91
CA GLU A 103 12.75 2.09 0.41
C GLU A 103 14.21 2.49 0.22
N THR A 104 15.13 2.07 1.12
CA THR A 104 16.54 2.44 1.00
C THR A 104 17.17 1.72 -0.19
N VAL A 105 16.85 0.44 -0.36
CA VAL A 105 17.36 -0.39 -1.45
C VAL A 105 16.84 0.09 -2.82
N ILE A 106 15.59 0.54 -2.89
CA ILE A 106 15.02 1.08 -4.14
C ILE A 106 15.59 2.46 -4.48
N LYS A 107 15.92 3.28 -3.47
CA LYS A 107 16.55 4.60 -3.68
C LYS A 107 18.01 4.50 -4.10
N GLU A 108 18.71 3.47 -3.65
CA GLU A 108 20.12 3.18 -3.97
C GLU A 108 20.28 2.39 -5.29
N GLU A 109 19.32 2.48 -6.22
CA GLU A 109 19.22 1.68 -7.47
C GLU A 109 20.51 1.66 -8.33
N SER A 110 21.43 2.61 -8.14
CA SER A 110 22.78 2.59 -8.73
C SER A 110 23.66 1.41 -8.30
N HIS A 111 23.38 0.73 -7.18
CA HIS A 111 24.22 -0.35 -6.64
C HIS A 111 23.68 -1.77 -6.90
N MET A 112 22.49 -1.93 -7.49
CA MET A 112 21.93 -3.25 -7.83
C MET A 112 22.80 -4.02 -8.87
N GLY A 113 23.63 -3.31 -9.64
CA GLY A 113 24.65 -3.91 -10.50
C GLY A 113 25.74 -4.66 -9.72
N ALA A 114 26.13 -4.15 -8.55
CA ALA A 114 27.16 -4.78 -7.70
C ALA A 114 26.63 -6.02 -6.96
N VAL A 115 25.37 -6.00 -6.53
CA VAL A 115 24.71 -7.15 -5.87
C VAL A 115 24.58 -8.34 -6.83
N ARG A 116 24.41 -8.07 -8.13
CA ARG A 116 24.34 -9.11 -9.17
C ARG A 116 25.66 -9.85 -9.36
N MET A 117 26.81 -9.24 -9.04
CA MET A 117 28.14 -9.85 -9.25
C MET A 117 28.59 -10.78 -8.11
N ASN A 118 27.96 -10.73 -6.94
CA ASN A 118 28.36 -11.54 -5.77
C ASN A 118 27.45 -12.74 -5.47
N MET A 119 26.41 -12.99 -6.27
CA MET A 119 25.57 -14.19 -6.11
C MET A 119 26.11 -15.35 -6.97
N THR A 120 27.10 -16.08 -6.46
CA THR A 120 27.68 -17.29 -7.07
C THR A 120 26.91 -18.59 -6.74
N GLY A 121 25.62 -18.48 -6.36
CA GLY A 121 24.76 -19.62 -6.06
C GLY A 121 23.65 -19.80 -7.09
N LYS A 122 23.35 -21.05 -7.48
CA LYS A 122 22.16 -21.38 -8.29
C LYS A 122 20.89 -21.03 -7.50
N LEU A 123 20.37 -19.82 -7.71
CA LEU A 123 19.13 -19.36 -7.08
C LEU A 123 17.93 -19.99 -7.81
N LYS A 124 17.30 -21.01 -7.22
CA LYS A 124 15.96 -21.44 -7.65
C LYS A 124 14.94 -20.47 -7.05
N TYR A 125 14.33 -19.63 -7.87
CA TYR A 125 13.17 -18.84 -7.49
C TYR A 125 11.99 -19.18 -8.40
N SER A 126 10.79 -19.21 -7.84
CA SER A 126 9.55 -19.30 -8.60
C SER A 126 8.94 -17.90 -8.70
N GLN A 127 8.72 -17.45 -9.94
CA GLN A 127 8.01 -16.21 -10.19
C GLN A 127 6.51 -16.52 -10.23
N TRP A 128 5.75 -15.92 -9.33
CA TRP A 128 4.29 -15.96 -9.40
C TRP A 128 3.84 -15.20 -10.64
N LYS A 129 3.44 -15.93 -11.68
CA LYS A 129 2.78 -15.32 -12.84
C LYS A 129 1.40 -14.86 -12.39
N ARG A 130 1.07 -13.60 -12.72
CA ARG A 130 -0.27 -13.06 -12.46
C ARG A 130 -1.28 -13.96 -13.18
N VAL A 131 -2.18 -14.57 -12.41
CA VAL A 131 -3.31 -15.31 -12.98
C VAL A 131 -4.15 -14.31 -13.75
N THR A 132 -4.27 -14.52 -15.07
CA THR A 132 -5.19 -13.75 -15.90
C THR A 132 -6.61 -14.17 -15.52
N VAL A 133 -7.29 -13.34 -14.75
CA VAL A 133 -8.70 -13.55 -14.44
C VAL A 133 -9.49 -13.17 -15.69
N GLY A 134 -9.99 -14.16 -16.43
CA GLY A 134 -10.95 -13.92 -17.50
C GLY A 134 -12.27 -13.39 -16.92
N ASP A 135 -13.02 -12.62 -17.71
CA ASP A 135 -14.22 -11.85 -17.35
C ASP A 135 -15.38 -12.63 -16.68
N LYS A 136 -15.25 -13.95 -16.43
CA LYS A 136 -16.30 -14.80 -15.88
C LYS A 136 -15.85 -15.72 -14.73
N GLY A 137 -14.89 -15.28 -13.91
CA GLY A 137 -14.70 -15.84 -12.57
C GLY A 137 -14.41 -17.35 -12.48
N ARG A 138 -13.88 -17.97 -13.55
CA ARG A 138 -13.34 -19.33 -13.48
C ARG A 138 -11.82 -19.27 -13.63
N THR A 139 -11.13 -19.66 -12.57
CA THR A 139 -9.68 -19.87 -12.57
C THR A 139 -9.35 -21.01 -13.52
N ALA A 140 -8.54 -20.74 -14.54
CA ALA A 140 -7.93 -21.78 -15.35
C ALA A 140 -6.84 -22.45 -14.49
N GLU A 141 -7.10 -23.67 -14.04
CA GLU A 141 -6.07 -24.56 -13.52
C GLU A 141 -5.09 -24.88 -14.65
N GLN A 142 -3.79 -24.74 -14.40
CA GLN A 142 -2.77 -25.35 -15.24
C GLN A 142 -1.73 -26.04 -14.37
N GLY A 143 -1.86 -27.37 -14.36
CA GLY A 143 -0.82 -28.40 -14.50
C GLY A 143 0.54 -28.20 -13.84
N TRP A 144 0.91 -29.23 -13.06
CA TRP A 144 2.21 -29.45 -12.41
C TRP A 144 3.41 -29.38 -13.36
#